data_AF-A0A1J3GD15-F1
#
_entry.id   AF-A0A1J3GD15-F1
#
_cell.length_a   1.000
_cell.length_b   1.000
_cell.length_c   1.000
_cell.angle_alpha   90.00
_cell.angle_beta   90.00
_cell.angle_gamma   90.00
#
_symmetry.space_group_name_H-M   'P 1'
#
loop_
_entity.id
_entity.type
_entity.pdbx_description
1 polymer ?
#
loop_
_entity_poly.entity_id
_entity_poly.type
_entity_poly.pdbx_seq_one_letter_code
_entity_poly.pdbx_strand_id
1 'polypeptide(L)'
;SYKKLYSYKHVINGFAAHVSPEQAETLRRAPGVKSVNKDWKVRRLTTHTPEFLGLPTDVWPTGGGFDRAGEDIVIGFVDSGIYPHHPSFASHHRLPYGPLPHYRGKCEEDPHTKKSFCNRKIVGAQHFAEAAKAAGAFNPNIDYASPMDGDGHGSHTAAIAAGNNGIPLRMHGYEFGKASGMAPRARIAVYKALYRLFGGFVADVVAAIDQAVHDGVDILSLSVGPNSPPTTTKTTFLNPFDATLLGAVKAGVFVAQAAGNGGPFPKTLVSYSPWITTVAAAIDDRRYKNHLTLGNGKMLAGMGLSPSTRPHRLYTLVSANDVLLDSSVSKYNPSDCQRPEVLNKKLVEGKILLCGYSFNFVVGTASIKKVVETAKHLGAAGFVLVVENVSPGTKFDPVP
;
A
#
# COMPACT_ATOMS: atom_id res chain seq x y z
N SER A 1 -20.62 -12.08 -29.48
CA SER A 1 -19.37 -12.82 -29.17
C SER A 1 -18.99 -12.55 -27.72
N TYR A 2 -18.05 -13.31 -27.14
CA TYR A 2 -17.49 -13.06 -25.81
C TYR A 2 -15.96 -12.97 -25.90
N LYS A 3 -15.31 -12.23 -25.00
CA LYS A 3 -13.84 -12.16 -24.92
C LYS A 3 -13.36 -12.89 -23.67
N LYS A 4 -12.66 -14.02 -23.85
CA LYS A 4 -11.95 -14.69 -22.74
C LYS A 4 -10.72 -13.87 -22.36
N LEU A 5 -10.52 -13.65 -21.07
CA LEU A 5 -9.42 -12.88 -20.50
C LEU A 5 -8.32 -13.81 -20.00
N TYR A 6 -8.69 -14.75 -19.11
CA TYR A 6 -7.76 -15.70 -18.48
C TYR A 6 -8.37 -17.07 -18.35
N SER A 7 -7.53 -18.08 -18.19
CA SER A 7 -7.93 -19.44 -17.77
C SER A 7 -7.10 -19.81 -16.55
N TYR A 8 -7.77 -20.10 -15.45
CA TYR A 8 -7.16 -20.55 -14.20
C TYR A 8 -7.15 -22.07 -14.22
N LYS A 9 -5.98 -22.66 -13.97
CA LYS A 9 -5.80 -24.12 -14.12
C LYS A 9 -5.14 -24.77 -12.92
N HIS A 10 -4.42 -24.01 -12.11
CA HIS A 10 -3.54 -24.57 -11.09
C HIS A 10 -4.18 -24.51 -9.70
N VAL A 11 -4.82 -23.38 -9.40
CA VAL A 11 -5.31 -23.04 -8.07
C VAL A 11 -6.84 -23.08 -8.01
N ILE A 12 -7.50 -22.71 -9.10
CA ILE A 12 -8.93 -22.94 -9.33
C ILE A 12 -9.15 -23.40 -10.77
N ASN A 13 -10.15 -24.25 -11.01
CA ASN A 13 -10.58 -24.58 -12.37
C ASN A 13 -11.64 -23.57 -12.83
N GLY A 14 -11.23 -22.59 -13.63
CA GLY A 14 -12.13 -21.52 -14.06
C GLY A 14 -11.56 -20.63 -15.15
N PHE A 15 -12.30 -19.60 -15.52
CA PHE A 15 -11.86 -18.59 -16.48
C PHE A 15 -12.51 -17.24 -16.19
N ALA A 16 -11.83 -16.16 -16.57
CA ALA A 16 -12.43 -14.82 -16.62
C ALA A 16 -12.80 -14.49 -18.07
N ALA A 17 -13.95 -13.86 -18.26
CA ALA A 17 -14.42 -13.42 -19.57
C ALA A 17 -15.16 -12.07 -19.45
N HIS A 18 -14.98 -11.22 -20.45
CA HIS A 18 -15.79 -10.02 -20.64
C HIS A 18 -17.00 -10.40 -21.50
N VAL A 19 -18.20 -10.31 -20.89
CA VAL A 19 -19.48 -10.77 -21.42
C VAL A 19 -20.59 -9.79 -21.05
N SER A 20 -21.69 -9.78 -21.81
CA SER A 20 -22.90 -9.04 -21.43
C SER A 20 -23.61 -9.69 -20.22
N PRO A 21 -24.49 -8.96 -19.51
CA PRO A 21 -25.27 -9.53 -18.41
C PRO A 21 -26.09 -10.76 -18.80
N GLU A 22 -26.68 -10.78 -20.00
CA GLU A 22 -27.48 -11.90 -20.52
C GLU A 22 -26.61 -13.13 -20.80
N GLN A 23 -25.39 -12.90 -21.31
CA GLN A 23 -24.40 -13.96 -21.51
C GLN A 23 -23.89 -14.52 -20.17
N ALA A 24 -23.68 -13.67 -19.16
CA ALA A 24 -23.30 -14.12 -17.82
C ALA A 24 -24.37 -15.01 -17.16
N GLU A 25 -25.65 -14.71 -17.38
CA GLU A 25 -26.77 -15.53 -16.88
C GLU A 25 -26.85 -16.86 -17.63
N THR A 26 -26.56 -16.86 -18.93
CA THR A 26 -26.47 -18.10 -19.73
C THR A 26 -25.33 -18.98 -19.22
N LEU A 27 -24.15 -18.41 -18.94
CA LEU A 27 -23.01 -19.13 -18.35
C LEU A 27 -23.33 -19.68 -16.96
N ARG A 28 -24.09 -18.94 -16.14
CA ARG A 28 -24.49 -19.37 -14.80
C ARG A 28 -25.36 -20.62 -14.80
N ARG A 29 -26.10 -20.88 -15.88
CA ARG A 29 -26.95 -22.06 -16.08
C ARG A 29 -26.27 -23.18 -16.87
N ALA A 30 -25.04 -22.98 -17.34
CA ALA A 30 -24.34 -23.95 -18.15
C ALA A 30 -23.88 -25.17 -17.32
N PRO A 31 -24.04 -26.40 -17.84
CA PRO A 31 -23.51 -27.60 -17.19
C PRO A 31 -21.99 -27.47 -16.95
N GLY A 32 -21.56 -27.76 -15.72
CA GLY A 32 -20.14 -27.67 -15.32
C GLY A 32 -19.71 -26.31 -14.76
N VAL A 33 -20.54 -25.26 -14.84
CA VAL A 33 -20.24 -23.96 -14.22
C VAL A 33 -20.79 -23.94 -12.79
N LYS A 34 -19.89 -24.01 -11.80
CA LYS A 34 -20.29 -24.02 -10.38
C LYS A 34 -20.79 -22.66 -9.89
N SER A 35 -20.19 -21.56 -10.36
CA SER A 35 -20.59 -20.20 -9.97
C SER A 35 -20.10 -19.17 -10.98
N VAL A 36 -20.85 -18.06 -11.12
CA VAL A 36 -20.46 -16.89 -11.92
C VAL A 36 -20.51 -15.66 -11.02
N ASN A 37 -19.38 -14.97 -10.86
CA ASN A 37 -19.26 -13.80 -10.00
C ASN A 37 -18.87 -12.57 -10.83
N LYS A 38 -19.50 -11.44 -10.55
CA LYS A 38 -19.14 -10.16 -11.17
C LYS A 38 -17.79 -9.71 -10.64
N ASP A 39 -16.93 -9.24 -11.55
CA ASP A 39 -15.62 -8.71 -11.19
C ASP A 39 -15.74 -7.38 -10.40
N TRP A 40 -14.77 -7.11 -9.53
CA TRP A 40 -14.81 -6.04 -8.52
C TRP A 40 -13.41 -5.49 -8.25
N LYS A 41 -13.35 -4.27 -7.70
CA LYS A 41 -12.12 -3.51 -7.51
C LYS A 41 -11.49 -3.78 -6.13
N VAL A 42 -10.15 -3.71 -6.08
CA VAL A 42 -9.33 -3.95 -4.87
C VAL A 42 -8.37 -2.79 -4.54
N ARG A 43 -7.93 -2.67 -3.27
CA ARG A 43 -7.07 -1.58 -2.73
C ARG A 43 -5.81 -2.07 -1.98
N ARG A 44 -4.86 -1.14 -1.77
CA ARG A 44 -3.47 -1.28 -1.28
C ARG A 44 -3.30 -1.03 0.24
N LEU A 45 -2.38 -1.73 0.94
CA LEU A 45 -2.16 -1.73 2.41
C LEU A 45 -0.63 -1.81 2.83
N THR A 46 -0.14 -1.05 3.83
CA THR A 46 1.32 -0.87 4.15
C THR A 46 1.73 -1.07 5.63
N THR A 47 3.03 -1.33 5.95
CA THR A 47 3.92 -0.67 6.99
C THR A 47 5.16 -1.48 7.48
N HIS A 48 6.13 -0.78 8.11
CA HIS A 48 7.52 -1.10 8.58
C HIS A 48 7.61 -1.80 9.96
N THR A 49 8.71 -2.53 10.34
CA THR A 49 8.73 -3.30 11.64
C THR A 49 9.99 -4.07 12.18
N PRO A 50 11.16 -4.30 11.52
CA PRO A 50 12.05 -5.42 11.93
C PRO A 50 12.69 -5.36 13.33
N GLU A 51 13.24 -4.21 13.73
CA GLU A 51 13.89 -4.05 15.05
C GLU A 51 12.88 -4.10 16.19
N PHE A 52 11.71 -3.49 15.99
CA PHE A 52 10.61 -3.50 16.95
C PHE A 52 10.14 -4.92 17.28
N LEU A 53 10.21 -5.84 16.31
CA LEU A 53 9.81 -7.23 16.47
C LEU A 53 10.92 -8.15 17.05
N GLY A 54 12.09 -7.60 17.43
CA GLY A 54 13.19 -8.39 17.99
C GLY A 54 13.87 -9.34 17.00
N LEU A 55 13.62 -9.19 15.68
CA LEU A 55 14.16 -10.12 14.68
C LEU A 55 15.70 -10.21 14.69
N PRO A 56 16.46 -9.11 14.84
CA PRO A 56 17.93 -9.19 14.84
C PRO A 56 18.51 -9.95 16.03
N THR A 57 17.83 -9.93 17.18
CA THR A 57 18.33 -10.52 18.43
C THR A 57 17.84 -11.95 18.64
N ASP A 58 16.62 -12.27 18.19
CA ASP A 58 16.00 -13.55 18.49
C ASP A 58 15.91 -14.47 17.26
N VAL A 59 15.31 -13.99 16.16
CA VAL A 59 14.96 -14.84 15.01
C VAL A 59 16.14 -15.02 14.07
N TRP A 60 16.77 -13.93 13.61
CA TRP A 60 17.85 -13.99 12.63
C TRP A 60 19.03 -14.86 13.08
N PRO A 61 19.51 -14.82 14.35
CA PRO A 61 20.61 -15.67 14.80
C PRO A 61 20.33 -17.18 14.64
N THR A 62 19.08 -17.63 14.80
CA THR A 62 18.72 -19.05 14.64
C THR A 62 18.91 -19.56 13.21
N GLY A 63 18.85 -18.66 12.21
CA GLY A 63 18.99 -18.97 10.79
C GLY A 63 20.36 -18.63 10.19
N GLY A 64 21.37 -18.29 11.00
CA GLY A 64 22.70 -17.86 10.51
C GLY A 64 22.86 -16.34 10.35
N GLY A 65 22.04 -15.56 11.04
CA GLY A 65 22.09 -14.10 11.08
C GLY A 65 21.33 -13.42 9.93
N PHE A 66 21.37 -12.08 9.89
CA PHE A 66 20.73 -11.29 8.83
C PHE A 66 21.24 -11.68 7.42
N ASP A 67 22.47 -12.19 7.34
CA ASP A 67 23.11 -12.69 6.14
C ASP A 67 22.56 -14.04 5.67
N ARG A 68 21.61 -14.66 6.36
CA ARG A 68 20.92 -15.87 5.88
C ARG A 68 19.42 -15.85 6.15
N ALA A 69 18.89 -14.78 6.74
CA ALA A 69 17.49 -14.63 7.09
C ALA A 69 16.58 -14.66 5.85
N GLY A 70 15.92 -15.80 5.64
CA GLY A 70 15.07 -16.09 4.49
C GLY A 70 15.83 -16.58 3.25
N GLU A 71 17.10 -16.98 3.35
CA GLU A 71 17.83 -17.59 2.24
C GLU A 71 17.03 -18.78 1.68
N ASP A 72 17.00 -18.90 0.35
CA ASP A 72 16.27 -19.93 -0.40
C ASP A 72 14.73 -19.92 -0.30
N ILE A 73 14.16 -18.92 0.37
CA ILE A 73 12.72 -18.64 0.34
C ILE A 73 12.40 -17.64 -0.78
N VAL A 74 11.34 -17.90 -1.53
CA VAL A 74 10.76 -17.00 -2.53
C VAL A 74 9.44 -16.44 -2.04
N ILE A 75 9.38 -15.11 -1.89
CA ILE A 75 8.15 -14.39 -1.55
C ILE A 75 7.54 -13.81 -2.83
N GLY A 76 6.34 -14.27 -3.17
CA GLY A 76 5.49 -13.74 -4.23
C GLY A 76 4.68 -12.53 -3.76
N PHE A 77 4.77 -11.41 -4.49
CA PHE A 77 4.03 -10.18 -4.22
C PHE A 77 3.00 -9.95 -5.32
N VAL A 78 1.71 -10.01 -4.97
CA VAL A 78 0.63 -9.60 -5.88
C VAL A 78 0.23 -8.17 -5.53
N ASP A 79 0.80 -7.22 -6.27
CA ASP A 79 0.74 -5.79 -5.94
C ASP A 79 0.81 -4.91 -7.22
N SER A 80 1.33 -3.70 -7.09
CA SER A 80 1.45 -2.66 -8.13
C SER A 80 2.75 -2.73 -8.95
N GLY A 81 3.58 -3.74 -8.70
CA GLY A 81 4.83 -3.99 -9.40
C GLY A 81 6.05 -3.82 -8.50
N ILE A 82 7.21 -3.65 -9.11
CA ILE A 82 8.45 -3.30 -8.40
C ILE A 82 9.26 -2.25 -9.15
N TYR A 83 10.00 -1.42 -8.41
CA TYR A 83 11.06 -0.57 -8.95
C TYR A 83 12.41 -1.30 -8.78
N PRO A 84 12.90 -2.05 -9.80
CA PRO A 84 13.98 -3.01 -9.64
C PRO A 84 15.35 -2.38 -9.34
N HIS A 85 15.49 -1.07 -9.59
CA HIS A 85 16.74 -0.34 -9.37
C HIS A 85 16.89 0.21 -7.94
N HIS A 86 15.92 -0.02 -7.06
CA HIS A 86 16.04 0.40 -5.66
C HIS A 86 17.17 -0.39 -4.96
N PRO A 87 18.01 0.26 -4.12
CA PRO A 87 19.09 -0.44 -3.40
C PRO A 87 18.64 -1.62 -2.54
N SER A 88 17.40 -1.58 -2.02
CA SER A 88 16.78 -2.70 -1.29
C SER A 88 16.65 -3.98 -2.10
N PHE A 89 16.72 -3.90 -3.43
CA PHE A 89 16.55 -5.04 -4.34
C PHE A 89 17.83 -5.35 -5.13
N ALA A 90 18.96 -4.76 -4.73
CA ALA A 90 20.23 -5.03 -5.38
C ALA A 90 20.67 -6.49 -5.16
N SER A 91 21.27 -7.10 -6.18
CA SER A 91 21.81 -8.46 -6.09
C SER A 91 23.24 -8.54 -5.51
N HIS A 92 23.86 -7.39 -5.24
CA HIS A 92 25.24 -7.32 -4.78
C HIS A 92 25.31 -7.44 -3.25
N HIS A 93 25.43 -8.68 -2.77
CA HIS A 93 25.82 -9.00 -1.41
C HIS A 93 27.16 -9.74 -1.38
N ARG A 94 27.85 -9.71 -0.22
CA ARG A 94 29.13 -10.39 0.02
C ARG A 94 29.08 -11.90 -0.27
N LEU A 95 27.90 -12.50 -0.17
CA LEU A 95 27.65 -13.90 -0.48
C LEU A 95 26.73 -14.00 -1.70
N PRO A 96 27.12 -14.73 -2.75
CA PRO A 96 26.26 -14.92 -3.92
C PRO A 96 25.07 -15.82 -3.56
N TYR A 97 23.91 -15.50 -4.13
CA TYR A 97 22.74 -16.38 -4.09
C TYR A 97 23.02 -17.72 -4.78
N GLY A 98 22.59 -18.82 -4.16
CA GLY A 98 22.59 -20.16 -4.75
C GLY A 98 21.52 -20.32 -5.85
N PRO A 99 21.50 -21.49 -6.54
CA PRO A 99 20.44 -21.82 -7.48
C PRO A 99 19.11 -22.10 -6.76
N LEU A 100 17.99 -21.82 -7.44
CA LEU A 100 16.64 -22.16 -6.99
C LEU A 100 16.00 -23.18 -7.93
N PRO A 101 16.19 -24.49 -7.72
CA PRO A 101 15.69 -25.51 -8.64
C PRO A 101 14.15 -25.66 -8.61
N HIS A 102 13.49 -25.23 -7.54
CA HIS A 102 12.03 -25.33 -7.40
C HIS A 102 11.29 -24.16 -8.05
N TYR A 103 11.91 -22.98 -8.15
CA TYR A 103 11.29 -21.78 -8.70
C TYR A 103 11.41 -21.74 -10.24
N ARG A 104 10.30 -21.50 -10.92
CA ARG A 104 10.19 -21.57 -12.39
C ARG A 104 9.60 -20.31 -13.02
N GLY A 105 9.43 -19.25 -12.22
CA GLY A 105 8.86 -18.01 -12.71
C GLY A 105 9.73 -17.35 -13.78
N LYS A 106 9.07 -16.66 -14.70
CA LYS A 106 9.75 -15.92 -15.78
C LYS A 106 10.02 -14.48 -15.36
N CYS A 107 10.95 -13.87 -16.07
CA CYS A 107 11.15 -12.44 -16.02
C CYS A 107 10.73 -11.78 -17.32
N GLU A 108 9.77 -10.87 -17.22
CA GLU A 108 9.46 -10.00 -18.34
C GLU A 108 10.55 -8.94 -18.53
N GLU A 109 10.68 -8.49 -19.76
CA GLU A 109 11.58 -7.41 -20.13
C GLU A 109 10.78 -6.13 -20.35
N ASP A 110 11.42 -5.00 -20.06
CA ASP A 110 10.86 -3.70 -20.36
C ASP A 110 10.65 -3.55 -21.87
N PRO A 111 9.43 -3.23 -22.35
CA PRO A 111 9.13 -3.16 -23.77
C PRO A 111 10.00 -2.14 -24.53
N HIS A 112 10.45 -1.07 -23.86
CA HIS A 112 11.18 0.05 -24.47
C HIS A 112 12.69 -0.11 -24.38
N THR A 113 13.20 -0.41 -23.19
CA THR A 113 14.64 -0.50 -22.89
C THR A 113 15.22 -1.89 -23.09
N LYS A 114 14.36 -2.91 -23.27
CA LYS A 114 14.72 -4.34 -23.36
C LYS A 114 15.52 -4.86 -22.17
N LYS A 115 15.44 -4.17 -21.03
CA LYS A 115 16.10 -4.59 -19.79
C LYS A 115 15.20 -5.53 -19.02
N SER A 116 15.79 -6.59 -18.48
CA SER A 116 15.10 -7.47 -17.53
C SER A 116 14.82 -6.75 -16.22
N PHE A 117 13.67 -7.03 -15.62
CA PHE A 117 13.33 -6.58 -14.27
C PHE A 117 14.00 -7.42 -13.16
N CYS A 118 14.62 -8.53 -13.53
CA CYS A 118 15.12 -9.52 -12.59
C CYS A 118 16.63 -9.44 -12.40
N ASN A 119 17.05 -9.91 -11.24
CA ASN A 119 18.43 -10.13 -10.87
C ASN A 119 18.44 -11.34 -9.91
N ARG A 120 19.49 -11.53 -9.11
CA ARG A 120 19.50 -12.66 -8.16
C ARG A 120 18.61 -12.47 -6.93
N LYS A 121 18.21 -11.23 -6.64
CA LYS A 121 17.29 -10.84 -5.56
C LYS A 121 15.85 -10.88 -6.04
N ILE A 122 15.54 -10.28 -7.19
CA ILE A 122 14.25 -10.35 -7.88
C ILE A 122 14.33 -11.50 -8.90
N VAL A 123 13.76 -12.66 -8.58
CA VAL A 123 13.91 -13.88 -9.41
C VAL A 123 12.85 -14.04 -10.48
N GLY A 124 11.70 -13.37 -10.33
CA GLY A 124 10.65 -13.33 -11.34
C GLY A 124 9.87 -12.03 -11.28
N ALA A 125 9.39 -11.58 -12.43
CA ALA A 125 8.64 -10.34 -12.54
C ALA A 125 7.68 -10.42 -13.74
N GLN A 126 6.38 -10.35 -13.47
CA GLN A 126 5.31 -10.53 -14.45
C GLN A 126 4.18 -9.51 -14.20
N HIS A 127 3.41 -9.18 -15.25
CA HIS A 127 2.24 -8.30 -15.11
C HIS A 127 0.95 -8.91 -15.68
N PHE A 128 -0.18 -8.51 -15.08
CA PHE A 128 -1.52 -8.99 -15.37
C PHE A 128 -2.43 -7.77 -15.48
N ALA A 129 -3.07 -7.59 -16.65
CA ALA A 129 -3.84 -6.39 -16.98
C ALA A 129 -4.99 -6.67 -17.97
N GLU A 130 -5.25 -7.92 -18.35
CA GLU A 130 -6.18 -8.21 -19.45
C GLU A 130 -7.61 -7.87 -19.05
N ALA A 131 -7.98 -8.03 -17.78
CA ALA A 131 -9.28 -7.57 -17.29
C ALA A 131 -9.35 -6.04 -17.27
N ALA A 132 -8.30 -5.37 -16.79
CA ALA A 132 -8.20 -3.91 -16.86
C ALA A 132 -8.31 -3.35 -18.29
N LYS A 133 -7.63 -3.98 -19.27
CA LYS A 133 -7.70 -3.61 -20.70
C LYS A 133 -9.08 -3.86 -21.27
N ALA A 134 -9.69 -5.01 -20.96
CA ALA A 134 -11.01 -5.35 -21.47
C ALA A 134 -12.12 -4.45 -20.90
N ALA A 135 -11.96 -3.98 -19.67
CA ALA A 135 -12.86 -3.01 -19.04
C ALA A 135 -12.62 -1.57 -19.52
N GLY A 136 -11.62 -1.32 -20.37
CA GLY A 136 -11.25 0.03 -20.82
C GLY A 136 -10.67 0.92 -19.72
N ALA A 137 -10.22 0.33 -18.62
CA ALA A 137 -9.68 1.06 -17.46
C ALA A 137 -8.16 1.27 -17.55
N PHE A 138 -7.45 0.41 -18.27
CA PHE A 138 -6.00 0.48 -18.41
C PHE A 138 -5.59 1.62 -19.35
N ASN A 139 -4.74 2.54 -18.87
CA ASN A 139 -4.20 3.64 -19.66
C ASN A 139 -2.67 3.55 -19.76
N PRO A 140 -2.10 3.20 -20.94
CA PRO A 140 -0.66 3.03 -21.11
C PRO A 140 0.15 4.33 -20.94
N ASN A 141 -0.48 5.51 -20.98
CA ASN A 141 0.20 6.79 -20.73
C ASN A 141 0.38 7.07 -19.23
N ILE A 142 -0.32 6.34 -18.36
CA ILE A 142 -0.30 6.52 -16.90
C ILE A 142 0.26 5.29 -16.21
N ASP A 143 -0.05 4.11 -16.73
CA ASP A 143 0.31 2.81 -16.18
C ASP A 143 1.27 2.06 -17.12
N TYR A 144 2.21 1.31 -16.52
CA TYR A 144 3.14 0.49 -17.27
C TYR A 144 2.55 -0.89 -17.57
N ALA A 145 2.53 -1.28 -18.85
CA ALA A 145 2.26 -2.65 -19.30
C ALA A 145 3.51 -3.54 -19.14
N SER A 146 4.08 -3.51 -17.95
CA SER A 146 5.26 -4.24 -17.51
C SER A 146 5.22 -4.37 -15.98
N PRO A 147 6.11 -5.19 -15.37
CA PRO A 147 6.20 -5.32 -13.92
C PRO A 147 6.66 -4.06 -13.19
N MET A 148 6.98 -2.97 -13.89
CA MET A 148 7.39 -1.69 -13.31
C MET A 148 6.32 -1.14 -12.37
N ASP A 149 6.74 -0.76 -11.18
CA ASP A 149 5.90 -0.06 -10.21
C ASP A 149 5.71 1.41 -10.59
N GLY A 150 4.49 1.78 -10.97
CA GLY A 150 4.11 3.18 -11.25
C GLY A 150 3.45 3.90 -10.07
N ASP A 151 3.29 3.22 -8.95
CA ASP A 151 2.61 3.73 -7.76
C ASP A 151 3.55 3.87 -6.56
N GLY A 152 4.42 2.89 -6.34
CA GLY A 152 5.36 2.80 -5.23
C GLY A 152 4.94 1.81 -4.15
N HIS A 153 3.67 1.41 -4.12
CA HIS A 153 3.14 0.53 -3.08
C HIS A 153 3.75 -0.88 -3.12
N GLY A 154 3.90 -1.48 -4.30
CA GLY A 154 4.47 -2.82 -4.44
C GLY A 154 5.96 -2.84 -4.09
N SER A 155 6.70 -1.80 -4.46
CA SER A 155 8.08 -1.62 -4.02
C SER A 155 8.16 -1.45 -2.49
N HIS A 156 7.24 -0.70 -1.90
CA HIS A 156 7.20 -0.51 -0.46
C HIS A 156 6.93 -1.81 0.29
N THR A 157 5.91 -2.59 -0.11
CA THR A 157 5.56 -3.88 0.52
C THR A 157 6.65 -4.93 0.33
N ALA A 158 7.25 -5.01 -0.86
CA ALA A 158 8.39 -5.89 -1.12
C ALA A 158 9.62 -5.54 -0.28
N ALA A 159 9.92 -4.25 -0.09
CA ALA A 159 11.02 -3.81 0.74
C ALA A 159 10.82 -4.12 2.23
N ILE A 160 9.58 -4.03 2.75
CA ILE A 160 9.26 -4.39 4.14
C ILE A 160 9.51 -5.88 4.39
N ALA A 161 9.08 -6.75 3.48
CA ALA A 161 9.18 -8.19 3.68
C ALA A 161 10.60 -8.69 3.40
N ALA A 162 11.20 -8.26 2.30
CA ALA A 162 12.44 -8.85 1.78
C ALA A 162 13.46 -7.81 1.31
N GLY A 163 13.38 -6.54 1.69
CA GLY A 163 14.42 -5.57 1.37
C GLY A 163 15.77 -5.96 2.00
N ASN A 164 16.87 -5.71 1.28
CA ASN A 164 18.22 -5.91 1.81
C ASN A 164 18.42 -5.16 3.13
N ASN A 165 19.24 -5.72 4.01
CA ASN A 165 19.56 -5.12 5.29
C ASN A 165 20.56 -3.96 5.14
N GLY A 166 20.46 -2.96 6.01
CA GLY A 166 21.45 -1.90 6.13
C GLY A 166 21.34 -0.79 5.08
N ILE A 167 20.21 -0.70 4.36
CA ILE A 167 20.01 0.28 3.30
C ILE A 167 19.78 1.67 3.92
N PRO A 168 20.63 2.68 3.66
CA PRO A 168 20.43 4.01 4.23
C PRO A 168 19.11 4.64 3.76
N LEU A 169 18.29 5.06 4.71
CA LEU A 169 17.05 5.79 4.44
C LEU A 169 17.37 7.28 4.35
N ARG A 170 17.27 7.84 3.14
CA ARG A 170 17.46 9.27 2.88
C ARG A 170 16.23 9.86 2.23
N MET A 171 15.63 10.88 2.83
CA MET A 171 14.55 11.65 2.20
C MET A 171 14.84 13.14 2.31
N HIS A 172 14.79 13.84 1.17
CA HIS A 172 14.98 15.31 1.09
C HIS A 172 16.23 15.84 1.82
N GLY A 173 17.33 15.08 1.80
CA GLY A 173 18.60 15.45 2.45
C GLY A 173 18.74 15.03 3.92
N TYR A 174 17.73 14.40 4.51
CA TYR A 174 17.75 13.90 5.88
C TYR A 174 17.99 12.39 5.92
N GLU A 175 18.77 11.92 6.90
CA GLU A 175 19.00 10.50 7.17
C GLU A 175 18.07 9.99 8.27
N PHE A 176 17.34 8.92 7.98
CA PHE A 176 16.35 8.29 8.88
C PHE A 176 16.83 6.90 9.37
N GLY A 177 18.14 6.70 9.41
CA GLY A 177 18.77 5.44 9.78
C GLY A 177 18.88 4.47 8.61
N LYS A 178 18.86 3.17 8.91
CA LYS A 178 18.98 2.10 7.92
C LYS A 178 17.71 1.27 7.91
N ALA A 179 17.26 0.87 6.73
CA ALA A 179 16.15 -0.03 6.53
C ALA A 179 16.63 -1.46 6.31
N SER A 180 15.76 -2.39 6.67
CA SER A 180 15.88 -3.81 6.39
C SER A 180 14.48 -4.37 6.14
N GLY A 181 14.38 -5.43 5.35
CA GLY A 181 13.21 -6.30 5.36
C GLY A 181 13.21 -7.24 6.56
N MET A 182 12.09 -7.93 6.80
CA MET A 182 11.99 -9.00 7.81
C MET A 182 12.88 -10.20 7.46
N ALA A 183 12.98 -10.50 6.17
CA ALA A 183 13.80 -11.58 5.62
C ALA A 183 14.75 -11.01 4.54
N PRO A 184 15.85 -10.34 4.93
CA PRO A 184 16.72 -9.63 3.99
C PRO A 184 17.36 -10.47 2.89
N ARG A 185 17.44 -11.80 3.09
CA ARG A 185 17.97 -12.74 2.09
C ARG A 185 16.88 -13.45 1.29
N ALA A 186 15.60 -13.32 1.62
CA ALA A 186 14.53 -13.88 0.79
C ALA A 186 14.56 -13.32 -0.63
N ARG A 187 14.26 -14.17 -1.61
CA ARG A 187 14.14 -13.77 -3.01
C ARG A 187 12.72 -13.29 -3.30
N ILE A 188 12.59 -12.39 -4.27
CA ILE A 188 11.37 -11.65 -4.57
C ILE A 188 10.83 -12.10 -5.92
N ALA A 189 9.56 -12.48 -5.97
CA ALA A 189 8.82 -12.74 -7.20
C ALA A 189 7.66 -11.74 -7.30
N VAL A 190 7.56 -11.03 -8.41
CA VAL A 190 6.62 -9.90 -8.57
C VAL A 190 5.52 -10.27 -9.57
N TYR A 191 4.28 -10.11 -9.13
CA TYR A 191 3.08 -10.36 -9.93
C TYR A 191 2.21 -9.11 -9.91
N LYS A 192 2.48 -8.18 -10.83
CA LYS A 192 1.74 -6.92 -10.88
C LYS A 192 0.32 -7.14 -11.36
N ALA A 193 -0.66 -6.90 -10.50
CA ALA A 193 -2.09 -6.93 -10.84
C ALA A 193 -2.83 -5.64 -10.43
N LEU A 194 -2.11 -4.69 -9.81
CA LEU A 194 -2.63 -3.40 -9.38
C LEU A 194 -2.00 -2.24 -10.17
N TYR A 195 -2.79 -1.18 -10.32
CA TYR A 195 -2.54 0.00 -11.14
C TYR A 195 -3.02 1.23 -10.40
N ARG A 196 -2.35 2.35 -10.67
CA ARG A 196 -2.34 3.51 -9.77
C ARG A 196 -3.73 4.13 -9.56
N LEU A 197 -4.53 4.22 -10.62
CA LEU A 197 -5.78 4.97 -10.61
C LEU A 197 -7.01 4.15 -10.22
N PHE A 198 -7.00 2.85 -10.49
CA PHE A 198 -8.19 2.02 -10.34
C PHE A 198 -8.01 0.81 -9.40
N GLY A 199 -6.80 0.61 -8.87
CA GLY A 199 -6.46 -0.58 -8.11
C GLY A 199 -6.27 -1.75 -9.07
N GLY A 200 -7.11 -2.77 -9.00
CA GLY A 200 -7.08 -3.88 -9.94
C GLY A 200 -8.44 -4.52 -10.07
N PHE A 201 -8.52 -5.48 -10.98
CA PHE A 201 -9.67 -6.35 -11.16
C PHE A 201 -9.35 -7.70 -10.51
N VAL A 202 -10.33 -8.33 -9.86
CA VAL A 202 -10.12 -9.63 -9.20
C VAL A 202 -9.71 -10.71 -10.22
N ALA A 203 -10.13 -10.59 -11.47
CA ALA A 203 -9.63 -11.48 -12.52
C ALA A 203 -8.11 -11.39 -12.74
N ASP A 204 -7.54 -10.17 -12.79
CA ASP A 204 -6.09 -9.97 -12.92
C ASP A 204 -5.35 -10.49 -11.66
N VAL A 205 -5.92 -10.25 -10.48
CA VAL A 205 -5.36 -10.70 -9.19
C VAL A 205 -5.37 -12.23 -9.06
N VAL A 206 -6.46 -12.88 -9.44
CA VAL A 206 -6.57 -14.35 -9.42
C VAL A 206 -5.59 -14.97 -10.42
N ALA A 207 -5.43 -14.37 -11.61
CA ALA A 207 -4.44 -14.82 -12.59
C ALA A 207 -3.01 -14.72 -12.03
N ALA A 208 -2.71 -13.62 -11.35
CA ALA A 208 -1.42 -13.42 -10.69
C ALA A 208 -1.15 -14.46 -9.59
N ILE A 209 -2.13 -14.77 -8.74
CA ILE A 209 -1.99 -15.80 -7.69
C ILE A 209 -1.82 -17.19 -8.32
N ASP A 210 -2.63 -17.53 -9.33
CA ASP A 210 -2.55 -18.81 -10.04
C ASP A 210 -1.14 -19.03 -10.62
N GLN A 211 -0.60 -18.00 -11.27
CA GLN A 211 0.75 -18.03 -11.82
C GLN A 211 1.82 -18.11 -10.73
N ALA A 212 1.67 -17.38 -9.62
CA ALA A 212 2.65 -17.38 -8.53
C ALA A 212 2.79 -18.77 -7.89
N VAL A 213 1.67 -19.45 -7.65
CA VAL A 213 1.68 -20.83 -7.14
C VAL A 213 2.33 -21.76 -8.17
N HIS A 214 1.99 -21.62 -9.45
CA HIS A 214 2.59 -22.44 -10.51
C HIS A 214 4.11 -22.26 -10.62
N ASP A 215 4.58 -21.02 -10.46
CA ASP A 215 6.00 -20.67 -10.48
C ASP A 215 6.77 -21.19 -9.27
N GLY A 216 6.08 -21.63 -8.22
CA GLY A 216 6.68 -22.24 -7.03
C GLY A 216 7.15 -21.22 -5.99
N VAL A 217 6.35 -20.19 -5.70
CA VAL A 217 6.60 -19.32 -4.54
C VAL A 217 6.29 -20.04 -3.22
N ASP A 218 7.06 -19.78 -2.17
CA ASP A 218 6.84 -20.37 -0.84
C ASP A 218 5.81 -19.55 -0.03
N ILE A 219 5.84 -18.23 -0.21
CA ILE A 219 4.99 -17.28 0.51
C ILE A 219 4.30 -16.37 -0.50
N LEU A 220 3.01 -16.09 -0.29
CA LEU A 220 2.27 -15.04 -0.96
C LEU A 220 1.97 -13.89 0.00
N SER A 221 2.47 -12.71 -0.33
CA SER A 221 2.17 -11.46 0.37
C SER A 221 1.13 -10.67 -0.41
N LEU A 222 -0.05 -10.52 0.18
CA LEU A 222 -1.22 -9.90 -0.41
C LEU A 222 -1.61 -8.65 0.38
N SER A 223 -1.04 -7.50 0.00
CA SER A 223 -1.53 -6.19 0.45
C SER A 223 -2.68 -5.70 -0.43
N VAL A 224 -3.61 -6.62 -0.73
CA VAL A 224 -4.74 -6.43 -1.62
C VAL A 224 -5.98 -7.00 -0.98
N GLY A 225 -7.10 -6.32 -1.16
CA GLY A 225 -8.38 -6.82 -0.71
C GLY A 225 -9.53 -6.05 -1.32
N PRO A 226 -10.76 -6.56 -1.14
CA PRO A 226 -11.99 -5.89 -1.54
C PRO A 226 -12.07 -4.43 -1.15
N ASN A 227 -12.76 -3.63 -1.96
CA ASN A 227 -13.05 -2.23 -1.62
C ASN A 227 -13.99 -2.06 -0.41
N SER A 228 -14.87 -3.03 -0.16
CA SER A 228 -15.82 -2.98 0.94
C SER A 228 -16.25 -4.40 1.32
N PRO A 229 -16.75 -4.60 2.56
CA PRO A 229 -17.45 -5.82 2.92
C PRO A 229 -18.57 -6.14 1.91
N PRO A 230 -18.78 -7.42 1.56
CA PRO A 230 -19.88 -7.81 0.68
C PRO A 230 -21.23 -7.43 1.30
N THR A 231 -22.07 -6.72 0.55
CA THR A 231 -23.41 -6.31 1.02
C THR A 231 -24.52 -7.26 0.59
N THR A 232 -24.27 -8.11 -0.42
CA THR A 232 -25.29 -8.91 -1.10
C THR A 232 -25.08 -10.42 -1.01
N THR A 233 -23.96 -10.88 -0.43
CA THR A 233 -23.65 -12.31 -0.31
C THR A 233 -23.70 -12.77 1.15
N LYS A 234 -24.31 -13.95 1.38
CA LYS A 234 -24.34 -14.58 2.70
C LYS A 234 -23.01 -15.23 3.09
N THR A 235 -22.19 -15.59 2.10
CA THR A 235 -20.86 -16.19 2.28
C THR A 235 -19.78 -15.20 1.84
N THR A 236 -18.80 -14.99 2.70
CA THR A 236 -17.71 -14.01 2.52
C THR A 236 -16.39 -14.65 2.10
N PHE A 237 -16.30 -15.98 2.08
CA PHE A 237 -15.07 -16.77 1.88
C PHE A 237 -15.14 -17.79 0.73
N LEU A 238 -16.17 -17.71 -0.14
CA LEU A 238 -16.36 -18.65 -1.28
C LEU A 238 -16.38 -17.96 -2.64
N ASN A 239 -15.99 -16.69 -2.71
CA ASN A 239 -15.83 -16.01 -3.98
C ASN A 239 -14.55 -16.51 -4.71
N PRO A 240 -14.34 -16.18 -5.99
CA PRO A 240 -13.18 -16.67 -6.75
C PRO A 240 -11.84 -16.28 -6.14
N PHE A 241 -11.75 -15.13 -5.47
CA PHE A 241 -10.54 -14.69 -4.79
C PHE A 241 -10.22 -15.64 -3.62
N ASP A 242 -11.16 -15.84 -2.70
CA ASP A 242 -10.97 -16.73 -1.55
C ASP A 242 -10.72 -18.19 -1.96
N ALA A 243 -11.45 -18.69 -2.96
CA ALA A 243 -11.24 -20.04 -3.51
C ALA A 243 -9.82 -20.22 -4.07
N THR A 244 -9.27 -19.16 -4.67
CA THR A 244 -7.88 -19.14 -5.14
C THR A 244 -6.91 -19.15 -3.95
N LEU A 245 -7.19 -18.41 -2.88
CA LEU A 245 -6.36 -18.49 -1.68
C LEU A 245 -6.36 -19.89 -1.06
N LEU A 246 -7.50 -20.59 -1.07
CA LEU A 246 -7.58 -21.97 -0.60
C LEU A 246 -6.71 -22.90 -1.43
N GLY A 247 -6.73 -22.75 -2.76
CA GLY A 247 -5.89 -23.54 -3.65
C GLY A 247 -4.40 -23.30 -3.40
N ALA A 248 -4.00 -22.03 -3.15
CA ALA A 248 -2.60 -21.69 -2.87
C ALA A 248 -2.12 -22.37 -1.58
N VAL A 249 -2.93 -22.31 -0.51
CA VAL A 249 -2.63 -22.99 0.76
C VAL A 249 -2.56 -24.50 0.59
N LYS A 250 -3.47 -25.10 -0.19
CA LYS A 250 -3.44 -26.54 -0.51
C LYS A 250 -2.20 -26.95 -1.31
N ALA A 251 -1.63 -26.04 -2.10
CA ALA A 251 -0.38 -26.25 -2.82
C ALA A 251 0.86 -26.08 -1.93
N GLY A 252 0.69 -25.80 -0.64
CA GLY A 252 1.78 -25.63 0.32
C GLY A 252 2.31 -24.21 0.44
N VAL A 253 1.64 -23.22 -0.18
CA VAL A 253 2.06 -21.82 -0.13
C VAL A 253 1.48 -21.13 1.10
N PHE A 254 2.31 -20.49 1.91
CA PHE A 254 1.84 -19.68 3.03
C PHE A 254 1.28 -18.35 2.51
N VAL A 255 0.07 -17.97 2.93
CA VAL A 255 -0.58 -16.73 2.46
C VAL A 255 -0.78 -15.76 3.61
N ALA A 256 -0.24 -14.55 3.45
CA ALA A 256 -0.49 -13.41 4.33
C ALA A 256 -1.29 -12.35 3.58
N GLN A 257 -2.48 -12.01 4.08
CA GLN A 257 -3.34 -10.96 3.52
C GLN A 257 -3.61 -9.89 4.56
N ALA A 258 -3.53 -8.62 4.18
CA ALA A 258 -3.88 -7.54 5.08
C ALA A 258 -5.40 -7.41 5.29
N ALA A 259 -5.81 -7.09 6.52
CA ALA A 259 -7.20 -7.10 6.98
C ALA A 259 -8.10 -6.03 6.33
N GLY A 260 -7.50 -4.96 5.81
CA GLY A 260 -8.16 -3.80 5.23
C GLY A 260 -8.08 -2.55 6.10
N ASN A 261 -8.17 -1.38 5.44
CA ASN A 261 -8.11 -0.07 6.08
C ASN A 261 -9.50 0.57 6.28
N GLY A 262 -10.57 -0.24 6.33
CA GLY A 262 -11.94 0.26 6.41
C GLY A 262 -12.38 0.69 7.82
N GLY A 263 -11.51 0.55 8.83
CA GLY A 263 -11.80 0.92 10.21
C GLY A 263 -12.11 2.41 10.43
N PRO A 264 -12.40 2.82 11.67
CA PRO A 264 -12.33 2.05 12.92
C PRO A 264 -13.66 1.38 13.32
N PHE A 265 -14.73 1.54 12.54
CA PHE A 265 -16.03 1.01 12.91
C PHE A 265 -16.06 -0.54 12.89
N PRO A 266 -16.93 -1.18 13.69
CA PRO A 266 -17.10 -2.63 13.66
C PRO A 266 -17.45 -3.15 12.25
N LYS A 267 -17.05 -4.40 11.95
CA LYS A 267 -17.38 -5.14 10.72
C LYS A 267 -16.83 -4.51 9.43
N THR A 268 -15.64 -3.92 9.50
CA THR A 268 -14.97 -3.23 8.38
C THR A 268 -13.83 -4.03 7.74
N LEU A 269 -13.45 -5.17 8.33
CA LEU A 269 -12.48 -6.12 7.79
C LEU A 269 -12.96 -6.70 6.46
N VAL A 270 -12.03 -6.94 5.53
CA VAL A 270 -12.28 -7.44 4.16
C VAL A 270 -11.51 -8.72 3.81
N SER A 271 -10.78 -9.29 4.77
CA SER A 271 -10.03 -10.55 4.63
C SER A 271 -10.69 -11.64 5.46
N TYR A 272 -11.52 -12.49 4.84
CA TYR A 272 -12.39 -13.44 5.56
C TYR A 272 -11.96 -14.90 5.49
N SER A 273 -10.99 -15.23 4.63
CA SER A 273 -10.56 -16.60 4.38
C SER A 273 -10.01 -17.28 5.64
N PRO A 274 -10.59 -18.39 6.13
CA PRO A 274 -10.11 -19.08 7.33
C PRO A 274 -8.75 -19.77 7.17
N TRP A 275 -8.31 -20.02 5.93
CA TRP A 275 -7.10 -20.75 5.59
C TRP A 275 -5.86 -19.88 5.43
N ILE A 276 -5.98 -18.55 5.56
CA ILE A 276 -4.85 -17.62 5.41
C ILE A 276 -4.56 -16.87 6.72
N THR A 277 -3.39 -16.25 6.78
CA THR A 277 -3.05 -15.33 7.86
C THR A 277 -3.57 -13.94 7.51
N THR A 278 -4.59 -13.48 8.24
CA THR A 278 -5.09 -12.11 8.12
C THR A 278 -4.32 -11.19 9.06
N VAL A 279 -3.72 -10.13 8.53
CA VAL A 279 -2.81 -9.23 9.25
C VAL A 279 -3.46 -7.87 9.48
N ALA A 280 -3.62 -7.47 10.75
CA ALA A 280 -4.02 -6.12 11.13
C ALA A 280 -2.80 -5.18 11.22
N ALA A 281 -3.04 -3.87 11.14
CA ALA A 281 -1.99 -2.87 11.35
C ALA A 281 -1.96 -2.39 12.80
N ALA A 282 -0.77 -2.21 13.35
CA ALA A 282 -0.52 -1.61 14.65
C ALA A 282 0.55 -0.52 14.51
N ILE A 283 0.66 0.35 15.52
CA ILE A 283 1.73 1.35 15.61
C ILE A 283 2.97 0.75 16.28
N ASP A 284 4.15 1.09 15.77
CA ASP A 284 5.43 0.77 16.39
C ASP A 284 5.81 1.85 17.42
N ASP A 285 7.02 1.75 17.96
CA ASP A 285 7.60 2.72 18.89
C ASP A 285 8.26 3.92 18.20
N ARG A 286 8.24 3.99 16.86
CA ARG A 286 8.89 5.05 16.10
C ARG A 286 8.14 6.36 16.28
N ARG A 287 8.85 7.38 16.77
CA ARG A 287 8.30 8.74 16.93
C ARG A 287 9.16 9.75 16.19
N TYR A 288 8.59 10.44 15.21
CA TYR A 288 9.20 11.61 14.57
C TYR A 288 8.95 12.85 15.42
N LYS A 289 9.71 12.97 16.52
CA LYS A 289 9.55 14.05 17.50
C LYS A 289 9.83 15.40 16.84
N ASN A 290 8.90 16.32 16.98
CA ASN A 290 9.07 17.72 16.63
C ASN A 290 8.56 18.60 17.77
N HIS A 291 9.04 19.83 17.86
CA HIS A 291 8.71 20.72 18.98
C HIS A 291 8.30 22.10 18.47
N LEU A 292 7.23 22.63 19.02
CA LEU A 292 6.81 24.01 18.80
C LEU A 292 7.14 24.83 20.06
N THR A 293 8.08 25.76 19.94
CA THR A 293 8.40 26.70 21.02
C THR A 293 7.58 27.97 20.84
N LEU A 294 6.74 28.28 21.81
CA LEU A 294 5.88 29.45 21.82
C LEU A 294 6.63 30.70 22.30
N GLY A 295 6.12 31.89 21.98
CA GLY A 295 6.72 33.17 22.38
C GLY A 295 6.80 33.40 23.90
N ASN A 296 6.00 32.66 24.69
CA ASN A 296 6.06 32.66 26.15
C ASN A 296 7.06 31.63 26.73
N GLY A 297 7.89 31.01 25.88
CA GLY A 297 8.88 30.02 26.29
C GLY A 297 8.33 28.61 26.50
N LYS A 298 7.01 28.40 26.40
CA LYS A 298 6.43 27.05 26.52
C LYS A 298 6.78 26.21 25.28
N MET A 299 7.32 25.03 25.53
CA MET A 299 7.61 24.05 24.49
C MET A 299 6.49 23.02 24.41
N LEU A 300 5.89 22.87 23.23
CA LEU A 300 4.88 21.87 22.95
C LEU A 300 5.52 20.74 22.16
N ALA A 301 5.47 19.53 22.71
CA ALA A 301 5.87 18.32 22.00
C ALA A 301 4.80 17.97 20.95
N GLY A 302 5.27 17.61 19.75
CA GLY A 302 4.42 17.18 18.65
C GLY A 302 5.15 16.18 17.76
N MET A 303 4.57 15.91 16.59
CA MET A 303 5.14 15.05 15.57
C MET A 303 5.23 15.78 14.24
N GLY A 304 6.28 15.52 13.47
CA GLY A 304 6.41 16.09 12.13
C GLY A 304 7.81 15.96 11.54
N LEU A 305 7.87 15.88 10.22
CA LEU A 305 9.09 15.77 9.42
C LEU A 305 9.61 17.14 8.92
N SER A 306 8.98 18.24 9.34
CA SER A 306 9.38 19.58 8.90
C SER A 306 10.72 20.00 9.52
N PRO A 307 11.57 20.72 8.75
CA PRO A 307 12.78 21.32 9.29
C PRO A 307 12.44 22.39 10.33
N SER A 308 13.41 22.70 11.18
CA SER A 308 13.31 23.85 12.08
C SER A 308 13.17 25.15 11.28
N THR A 309 12.36 26.08 11.79
CA THR A 309 12.35 27.46 11.30
C THR A 309 13.72 28.12 11.51
N ARG A 310 13.94 29.29 10.89
CA ARG A 310 15.20 30.02 11.07
C ARG A 310 15.44 30.30 12.56
N PRO A 311 16.65 30.05 13.08
CA PRO A 311 16.99 30.32 14.48
C PRO A 311 16.64 31.76 14.86
N HIS A 312 16.11 31.96 16.06
CA HIS A 312 15.76 33.27 16.64
C HIS A 312 14.71 34.08 15.86
N ARG A 313 13.99 33.47 14.90
CA ARG A 313 12.87 34.12 14.23
C ARG A 313 11.55 33.62 14.80
N LEU A 314 10.79 34.54 15.39
CA LEU A 314 9.42 34.29 15.80
C LEU A 314 8.46 34.52 14.63
N TYR A 315 7.42 33.70 14.58
CA TYR A 315 6.31 33.84 13.64
C TYR A 315 5.02 33.95 14.43
N THR A 316 4.15 34.88 14.03
CA THR A 316 2.81 34.97 14.61
C THR A 316 2.03 33.69 14.28
N LEU A 317 1.38 33.10 15.29
CA LEU A 317 0.43 32.00 15.10
C LEU A 317 -0.95 32.59 14.80
N VAL A 318 -1.70 31.97 13.90
CA VAL A 318 -3.08 32.38 13.60
C VAL A 318 -3.97 31.16 13.45
N SER A 319 -5.12 31.14 14.14
CA SER A 319 -6.10 30.06 14.02
C SER A 319 -6.88 30.19 12.71
N ALA A 320 -7.13 29.06 12.04
CA ALA A 320 -8.01 29.02 10.88
C ALA A 320 -9.41 29.58 11.19
N ASN A 321 -9.90 29.40 12.41
CA ASN A 321 -11.21 29.92 12.86
C ASN A 321 -11.23 31.45 13.01
N ASP A 322 -10.07 32.08 13.29
CA ASP A 322 -9.98 33.52 13.53
C ASP A 322 -9.83 34.34 12.23
N VAL A 323 -9.66 33.66 11.10
CA VAL A 323 -9.38 34.30 9.80
C VAL A 323 -10.40 33.95 8.74
N LEU A 324 -11.59 33.53 9.13
CA LEU A 324 -12.66 33.23 8.18
C LEU A 324 -13.14 34.52 7.49
N LEU A 325 -13.35 34.44 6.17
CA LEU A 325 -13.89 35.55 5.38
C LEU A 325 -15.39 35.74 5.62
N ASP A 326 -16.12 34.66 5.92
CA ASP A 326 -17.55 34.69 6.19
C ASP A 326 -17.92 33.56 7.18
N SER A 327 -18.55 33.91 8.30
CA SER A 327 -19.01 32.97 9.33
C SER A 327 -20.21 32.13 8.90
N SER A 328 -20.85 32.45 7.77
CA SER A 328 -22.02 31.75 7.22
C SER A 328 -21.67 30.59 6.27
N VAL A 329 -20.38 30.32 6.04
CA VAL A 329 -19.91 29.19 5.21
C VAL A 329 -19.99 27.87 6.00
N SER A 330 -21.19 27.51 6.43
CA SER A 330 -21.51 26.40 7.32
C SER A 330 -21.61 25.02 6.61
N LYS A 331 -21.00 24.87 5.43
CA LYS A 331 -20.99 23.59 4.69
C LYS A 331 -19.74 22.74 4.87
N TYR A 332 -18.65 23.30 5.39
CA TYR A 332 -17.36 22.62 5.52
C TYR A 332 -16.73 22.95 6.87
N ASN A 333 -15.89 22.05 7.40
CA ASN A 333 -15.12 22.34 8.59
C ASN A 333 -13.91 23.24 8.22
N PRO A 334 -13.94 24.54 8.50
CA PRO A 334 -12.87 25.44 8.09
C PRO A 334 -11.57 25.19 8.87
N SER A 335 -11.66 24.56 10.05
CA SER A 335 -10.50 24.25 10.89
C SER A 335 -9.52 23.33 10.15
N ASP A 336 -9.99 22.42 9.31
CA ASP A 336 -9.13 21.47 8.57
C ASP A 336 -8.25 22.16 7.49
N CYS A 337 -8.42 23.47 7.22
CA CYS A 337 -7.63 24.23 6.24
C CYS A 337 -7.61 23.64 4.82
N GLN A 338 -8.69 22.99 4.40
CA GLN A 338 -8.75 22.30 3.09
C GLN A 338 -9.05 23.25 1.91
N ARG A 339 -9.48 24.49 2.20
CA ARG A 339 -9.95 25.45 1.20
C ARG A 339 -9.35 26.83 1.47
N PRO A 340 -8.51 27.39 0.59
CA PRO A 340 -7.97 28.73 0.77
C PRO A 340 -9.03 29.82 0.61
N GLU A 341 -10.11 29.57 -0.15
CA GLU A 341 -11.10 30.59 -0.52
C GLU A 341 -11.94 31.08 0.65
N VAL A 342 -11.96 30.32 1.75
CA VAL A 342 -12.70 30.68 2.98
C VAL A 342 -11.84 31.41 4.00
N LEU A 343 -10.53 31.50 3.78
CA LEU A 343 -9.57 32.10 4.71
C LEU A 343 -9.05 33.43 4.18
N ASN A 344 -8.97 34.43 5.07
CA ASN A 344 -8.51 35.76 4.73
C ASN A 344 -6.99 35.77 4.56
N LYS A 345 -6.55 35.81 3.31
CA LYS A 345 -5.12 35.82 2.93
C LYS A 345 -4.31 36.88 3.68
N LYS A 346 -4.81 38.11 3.83
CA LYS A 346 -4.07 39.20 4.49
C LYS A 346 -3.80 38.90 5.97
N LEU A 347 -4.67 38.13 6.61
CA LEU A 347 -4.51 37.76 8.01
C LEU A 347 -3.57 36.57 8.20
N VAL A 348 -3.31 35.78 7.14
CA VAL A 348 -2.50 34.55 7.16
C VAL A 348 -1.09 34.76 6.59
N GLU A 349 -0.91 35.68 5.65
CA GLU A 349 0.35 35.90 4.95
C GLU A 349 1.52 36.16 5.92
N GLY A 350 2.61 35.40 5.75
CA GLY A 350 3.81 35.46 6.59
C GLY A 350 3.68 34.84 7.98
N LYS A 351 2.52 34.29 8.35
CA LYS A 351 2.24 33.69 9.66
C LYS A 351 2.21 32.16 9.62
N ILE A 352 2.21 31.53 10.79
CA ILE A 352 2.00 30.08 10.91
C ILE A 352 0.50 29.84 11.12
N LEU A 353 -0.11 29.10 10.20
CA LEU A 353 -1.52 28.76 10.23
C LEU A 353 -1.78 27.54 11.12
N LEU A 354 -2.62 27.69 12.15
CA LEU A 354 -3.09 26.59 12.99
C LEU A 354 -4.35 26.00 12.38
N CYS A 355 -4.29 24.71 12.08
CA CYS A 355 -5.37 23.92 11.47
C CYS A 355 -5.79 22.79 12.41
N GLY A 356 -7.06 22.45 12.41
CA GLY A 356 -7.60 21.24 13.04
C GLY A 356 -7.20 19.99 12.27
N TYR A 357 -7.01 18.90 12.99
CA TYR A 357 -6.94 17.55 12.46
C TYR A 357 -8.18 16.80 12.96
N SER A 358 -9.23 16.85 12.16
CA SER A 358 -10.51 16.20 12.45
C SER A 358 -10.61 14.78 11.88
N PHE A 359 -11.74 14.13 12.10
CA PHE A 359 -12.06 12.82 11.52
C PHE A 359 -12.02 12.79 9.98
N ASN A 360 -12.11 13.94 9.31
CA ASN A 360 -12.02 14.04 7.85
C ASN A 360 -10.67 13.55 7.30
N PHE A 361 -9.58 13.67 8.07
CA PHE A 361 -8.28 13.14 7.69
C PHE A 361 -8.25 11.60 7.73
N VAL A 362 -9.04 10.99 8.62
CA VAL A 362 -9.14 9.52 8.77
C VAL A 362 -9.95 8.91 7.63
N VAL A 363 -11.10 9.50 7.28
CA VAL A 363 -11.95 9.01 6.18
C VAL A 363 -11.46 9.45 4.79
N GLY A 364 -10.40 10.26 4.72
CA GLY A 364 -9.75 10.68 3.47
C GLY A 364 -10.46 11.82 2.73
N THR A 365 -11.40 12.53 3.36
CA THR A 365 -12.02 13.74 2.81
C THR A 365 -11.15 14.99 3.02
N ALA A 366 -10.22 14.94 3.98
CA ALA A 366 -9.16 15.93 4.18
C ALA A 366 -7.77 15.29 3.99
N SER A 367 -6.77 16.09 3.61
CA SER A 367 -5.38 15.62 3.49
C SER A 367 -4.36 16.68 3.88
N ILE A 368 -3.22 16.25 4.40
CA ILE A 368 -2.08 17.14 4.71
C ILE A 368 -1.57 17.83 3.44
N LYS A 369 -1.55 17.13 2.30
CA LYS A 369 -1.20 17.71 1.00
C LYS A 369 -2.05 18.95 0.69
N LYS A 370 -3.37 18.86 0.93
CA LYS A 370 -4.26 19.99 0.68
C LYS A 370 -4.01 21.14 1.66
N VAL A 371 -3.72 20.85 2.93
CA VAL A 371 -3.29 21.88 3.90
C VAL A 371 -2.04 22.61 3.41
N VAL A 372 -1.04 21.87 2.89
CA VAL A 372 0.18 22.46 2.31
C VAL A 372 -0.16 23.38 1.12
N GLU A 373 -1.03 22.94 0.21
CA GLU A 373 -1.49 23.75 -0.92
C GLU A 373 -2.20 25.02 -0.45
N THR A 374 -3.11 24.91 0.51
CA THR A 374 -3.82 26.04 1.13
C THR A 374 -2.84 27.02 1.77
N ALA A 375 -1.93 26.54 2.62
CA ALA A 375 -0.94 27.35 3.30
C ALA A 375 -0.06 28.12 2.30
N LYS A 376 0.40 27.46 1.22
CA LYS A 376 1.16 28.10 0.14
C LYS A 376 0.33 29.16 -0.59
N HIS A 377 -0.91 28.86 -0.93
CA HIS A 377 -1.80 29.79 -1.63
C HIS A 377 -2.04 31.08 -0.81
N LEU A 378 -2.16 30.93 0.50
CA LEU A 378 -2.36 32.04 1.44
C LEU A 378 -1.05 32.77 1.82
N GLY A 379 0.11 32.29 1.35
CA GLY A 379 1.40 32.86 1.70
C GLY A 379 1.81 32.64 3.15
N ALA A 380 1.29 31.60 3.81
CA ALA A 380 1.67 31.25 5.17
C ALA A 380 3.16 30.85 5.23
N ALA A 381 3.84 31.19 6.32
CA ALA A 381 5.21 30.77 6.59
C ALA A 381 5.31 29.27 6.92
N GLY A 382 4.21 28.67 7.38
CA GLY A 382 4.08 27.27 7.73
C GLY A 382 2.69 26.97 8.28
N PHE A 383 2.46 25.73 8.70
CA PHE A 383 1.22 25.34 9.36
C PHE A 383 1.50 24.35 10.49
N VAL A 384 0.57 24.26 11.44
CA VAL A 384 0.56 23.25 12.51
C VAL A 384 -0.82 22.60 12.51
N LEU A 385 -0.85 21.28 12.62
CA LEU A 385 -2.09 20.52 12.77
C LEU A 385 -2.30 20.18 14.25
N VAL A 386 -3.50 20.47 14.75
CA VAL A 386 -3.91 20.22 16.13
C VAL A 386 -5.00 19.16 16.12
N VAL A 387 -4.74 18.00 16.73
CA VAL A 387 -5.71 16.91 16.83
C VAL A 387 -6.94 17.38 17.59
N GLU A 388 -8.10 17.34 16.91
CA GLU A 388 -9.36 17.69 17.53
C GLU A 388 -9.81 16.56 18.47
N ASN A 389 -10.15 16.88 19.72
CA ASN A 389 -10.76 15.93 20.65
C ASN A 389 -12.25 15.83 20.33
N VAL A 390 -12.62 15.01 19.34
CA VAL A 390 -14.02 14.93 18.88
C VAL A 390 -14.84 13.92 19.71
N SER A 391 -14.24 13.06 20.55
CA SER A 391 -14.99 12.18 21.48
C SER A 391 -14.10 11.58 22.60
N PRO A 392 -14.63 11.27 23.79
CA PRO A 392 -13.94 10.42 24.76
C PRO A 392 -13.70 9.02 24.17
N GLY A 393 -12.44 8.58 24.11
CA GLY A 393 -12.06 7.22 23.66
C GLY A 393 -11.54 7.11 22.21
N THR A 394 -11.61 8.16 21.40
CA THR A 394 -11.09 8.20 20.03
C THR A 394 -9.87 9.12 19.94
N LYS A 395 -8.70 8.62 20.35
CA LYS A 395 -7.43 9.27 19.98
C LYS A 395 -7.11 8.91 18.53
N PHE A 396 -7.22 9.89 17.64
CA PHE A 396 -6.69 9.78 16.29
C PHE A 396 -5.23 10.24 16.33
N ASP A 397 -4.30 9.31 16.55
CA ASP A 397 -2.88 9.65 16.49
C ASP A 397 -2.52 9.88 15.01
N PRO A 398 -2.13 11.12 14.61
CA PRO A 398 -1.71 11.37 13.25
C PRO A 398 -0.42 10.59 12.97
N VAL A 399 -0.43 9.75 11.94
CA VAL A 399 0.78 9.11 11.43
C VAL A 399 1.33 10.03 10.32
N PRO A 400 2.52 10.63 10.51
CA PRO A 400 3.07 11.64 9.58
C PRO A 400 3.45 11.09 8.20
#